data_AF-A0A8A1UZR4-F1
#
_entry.id   AF-A0A8A1UZR4-F1
#
_cell.length_a   1.000
_cell.length_b   1.000
_cell.length_c   1.000
_cell.angle_alpha   90.00
_cell.angle_beta   90.00
_cell.angle_gamma   90.00
#
_symmetry.space_group_name_H-M   'P 1'
#
loop_
_entity.id
_entity.type
_entity.pdbx_description
1 polymer ?
#
loop_
_entity_poly.entity_id
_entity_poly.type
_entity_poly.pdbx_seq_one_letter_code
_entity_poly.pdbx_strand_id
1 'polypeptide(L)'
;MTAVPALALSVAAVCTLLSGCDGTGKPRSAGHAVAAAAPERLWPGRQLPPPLGKPDDPPKPMPLRSAPRVPSGDIRRVTALAVARAAVEDTGSTVGWDATTKGIKECRVIGRTPCPILAPHYRDLNGDGKDELLLGVEAEQRFLLLWAFTVRDGVITKVLDDWVRPLSVEVSGHDVTVREAAEKGGYDLRKVYSWDRRLQAMKERITEYVESGRGK
;
A
#
# COMPACT_ATOMS: atom_id res chain seq x y z
N MET A 1 -81.92 16.74 -28.65
CA MET A 1 -81.31 15.48 -28.15
C MET A 1 -79.80 15.61 -28.35
N THR A 2 -79.05 15.60 -27.23
CA THR A 2 -77.65 15.12 -27.03
C THR A 2 -76.67 15.21 -28.22
N ALA A 3 -75.47 15.80 -28.14
CA ALA A 3 -74.54 15.91 -27.02
C ALA A 3 -73.55 17.09 -27.20
N VAL A 4 -72.94 17.43 -26.08
CA VAL A 4 -72.29 18.68 -25.64
C VAL A 4 -70.84 18.84 -26.18
N PRO A 5 -70.32 20.08 -26.31
CA PRO A 5 -69.09 20.43 -26.99
C PRO A 5 -67.87 20.41 -26.06
N ALA A 6 -66.65 20.39 -26.62
CA ALA A 6 -65.43 20.71 -25.89
C ALA A 6 -64.49 21.52 -26.80
N LEU A 7 -64.47 22.84 -26.65
CA LEU A 7 -63.51 23.58 -25.82
C LEU A 7 -62.07 23.49 -26.33
N ALA A 8 -61.77 24.30 -27.35
CA ALA A 8 -60.41 24.72 -27.66
C ALA A 8 -60.14 26.01 -26.86
N LEU A 9 -59.50 25.89 -25.70
CA LEU A 9 -59.06 27.02 -24.90
C LEU A 9 -57.53 27.17 -24.99
N SER A 10 -57.14 28.24 -25.68
CA SER A 10 -56.02 29.16 -25.40
C SER A 10 -54.68 28.61 -24.89
N VAL A 11 -53.68 28.82 -25.74
CA VAL A 11 -52.24 28.81 -25.46
C VAL A 11 -51.91 29.70 -24.25
N ALA A 12 -51.43 29.07 -23.19
CA ALA A 12 -50.60 29.71 -22.17
C ALA A 12 -49.28 28.92 -22.11
N ALA A 13 -48.29 29.36 -22.89
CA ALA A 13 -46.93 28.87 -22.80
C ALA A 13 -46.33 29.36 -21.47
N VAL A 14 -46.48 28.55 -20.43
CA VAL A 14 -45.74 28.73 -19.18
C VAL A 14 -44.33 28.17 -19.44
N CYS A 15 -43.40 29.06 -19.79
CA CYS A 15 -41.99 28.78 -19.72
C CYS A 15 -41.63 28.52 -18.26
N THR A 16 -41.55 27.25 -17.85
CA THR A 16 -40.86 26.88 -16.63
C THR A 16 -39.38 27.21 -16.84
N LEU A 17 -38.98 28.33 -16.25
CA LEU A 17 -37.61 28.79 -16.19
C LEU A 17 -36.74 27.66 -15.67
N LEU A 18 -35.73 27.30 -16.47
CA LEU A 18 -34.55 26.59 -16.03
C LEU A 18 -33.99 27.32 -14.80
N SER A 19 -34.19 26.80 -13.59
CA SER A 19 -33.37 27.15 -12.44
C SER A 19 -32.00 26.49 -12.61
N GLY A 20 -31.27 26.90 -13.65
CA GLY A 20 -29.82 26.80 -13.62
C GLY A 20 -29.33 27.65 -12.47
N CYS A 21 -28.43 27.14 -11.64
CA CYS A 21 -27.84 27.86 -10.53
C CYS A 21 -27.36 29.25 -10.98
N ASP A 22 -28.14 30.30 -10.68
CA ASP A 22 -27.72 31.68 -10.86
C ASP A 22 -26.80 32.07 -9.70
N GLY A 23 -25.66 31.38 -9.63
CA GLY A 23 -24.57 31.67 -8.73
C GLY A 23 -23.56 32.52 -9.46
N THR A 24 -23.79 33.83 -9.56
CA THR A 24 -22.85 34.83 -10.12
C THR A 24 -21.61 35.08 -9.23
N GLY A 25 -21.21 34.08 -8.44
CA GLY A 25 -19.93 34.11 -7.75
C GLY A 25 -18.80 33.81 -8.73
N LYS A 26 -17.87 34.76 -8.92
CA LYS A 26 -16.62 34.48 -9.64
C LYS A 26 -15.93 33.27 -9.01
N PRO A 27 -15.34 32.35 -9.80
CA PRO A 27 -14.57 31.23 -9.27
C PRO A 27 -13.54 31.73 -8.25
N ARG A 28 -13.70 31.30 -7.00
CA ARG A 28 -12.73 31.58 -5.94
C ARG A 28 -11.70 30.47 -5.96
N SER A 29 -10.43 30.85 -5.98
CA SER A 29 -9.35 29.89 -5.77
C SER A 29 -9.55 29.21 -4.41
N ALA A 30 -9.51 27.87 -4.39
CA ALA A 30 -9.51 27.08 -3.15
C ALA A 30 -8.13 27.09 -2.46
N GLY A 31 -7.21 27.97 -2.89
CA GLY A 31 -5.81 27.96 -2.49
C GLY A 31 -4.95 27.11 -3.42
N HIS A 32 -3.68 26.96 -3.05
CA HIS A 32 -2.75 26.08 -3.76
C HIS A 32 -3.20 24.63 -3.63
N ALA A 33 -3.44 23.97 -4.76
CA ALA A 33 -3.50 22.52 -4.79
C ALA A 33 -2.07 21.99 -4.58
N VAL A 34 -1.90 21.12 -3.58
CA VAL A 34 -0.64 20.37 -3.44
C VAL A 34 -0.48 19.53 -4.70
N ALA A 35 0.68 19.63 -5.36
CA ALA A 35 0.97 18.82 -6.53
C ALA A 35 0.86 17.34 -6.13
N ALA A 36 0.02 16.59 -6.83
CA ALA A 36 -0.04 15.15 -6.65
C ALA A 36 1.31 14.56 -7.07
N ALA A 37 2.03 13.97 -6.12
CA ALA A 37 3.20 13.16 -6.45
C ALA A 37 2.72 11.86 -7.11
N ALA A 38 3.35 11.48 -8.22
CA ALA A 38 3.11 10.17 -8.81
C ALA A 38 3.52 9.07 -7.81
N PRO A 39 2.83 7.91 -7.81
CA PRO A 39 3.25 6.77 -7.01
C PRO A 39 4.71 6.40 -7.33
N GLU A 40 5.51 6.22 -6.28
CA GLU A 40 6.88 5.73 -6.43
C GLU A 40 6.83 4.21 -6.56
N ARG A 41 7.26 3.67 -7.71
CA ARG A 41 7.42 2.23 -7.88
C ARG A 41 8.68 1.77 -7.17
N LEU A 42 8.52 0.79 -6.29
CA LEU A 42 9.62 0.15 -5.59
C LEU A 42 10.23 -0.95 -6.46
N TRP A 43 11.55 -1.09 -6.37
CA TRP A 43 12.34 -2.12 -7.05
C TRP A 43 12.09 -2.24 -8.57
N PRO A 44 12.15 -1.11 -9.33
CA PRO A 44 11.92 -1.15 -10.76
C PRO A 44 12.96 -2.04 -11.47
N GLY A 45 12.51 -2.82 -12.46
CA GLY A 45 13.36 -3.73 -13.23
C GLY A 45 13.69 -5.06 -12.53
N ARG A 46 13.27 -5.25 -11.27
CA ARG A 46 13.34 -6.56 -10.64
C ARG A 46 12.17 -7.42 -11.12
N GLN A 47 12.46 -8.64 -11.58
CA GLN A 47 11.41 -9.61 -11.87
C GLN A 47 10.81 -10.05 -10.54
N LEU A 48 9.65 -9.50 -10.22
CA LEU A 48 8.88 -9.93 -9.08
C LEU A 48 8.21 -11.28 -9.38
N PRO A 49 7.98 -12.10 -8.36
CA PRO A 49 7.46 -13.43 -8.60
C PRO A 49 5.99 -13.43 -9.10
N PRO A 50 5.58 -14.38 -9.97
CA PRO A 50 4.24 -14.47 -10.52
C PRO A 50 3.18 -14.93 -9.49
N PRO A 51 1.91 -14.55 -9.69
CA PRO A 51 0.84 -14.63 -8.68
C PRO A 51 0.13 -15.98 -8.59
N LEU A 52 -0.34 -16.30 -7.38
CA LEU A 52 -1.33 -17.33 -6.99
C LEU A 52 -2.01 -16.85 -5.67
N GLY A 53 -3.15 -17.41 -5.22
CA GLY A 53 -3.58 -17.48 -3.80
C GLY A 53 -4.01 -16.23 -2.99
N LYS A 54 -5.01 -16.39 -2.12
CA LYS A 54 -5.43 -15.40 -1.08
C LYS A 54 -4.42 -15.23 0.08
N PRO A 55 -4.28 -14.03 0.69
CA PRO A 55 -3.55 -13.81 1.94
C PRO A 55 -4.37 -14.06 3.22
N ASP A 56 -3.65 -14.17 4.35
CA ASP A 56 -4.16 -14.36 5.72
C ASP A 56 -4.37 -13.02 6.47
N ASP A 57 -4.95 -13.08 7.68
CA ASP A 57 -5.24 -11.92 8.55
C ASP A 57 -3.99 -11.08 8.90
N PRO A 58 -4.11 -9.74 9.01
CA PRO A 58 -2.96 -8.87 9.25
C PRO A 58 -2.37 -9.05 10.67
N PRO A 59 -1.04 -9.22 10.79
CA PRO A 59 -0.41 -9.43 12.08
C PRO A 59 -0.40 -8.18 12.96
N LYS A 60 -0.36 -8.40 14.28
CA LYS A 60 -0.25 -7.34 15.30
C LYS A 60 1.16 -6.71 15.26
N PRO A 61 1.32 -5.44 15.67
CA PRO A 61 2.65 -4.85 15.82
C PRO A 61 3.53 -5.69 16.73
N MET A 62 4.76 -5.94 16.30
CA MET A 62 5.68 -6.83 17.00
C MET A 62 7.00 -6.11 17.31
N PRO A 63 7.23 -5.72 18.58
CA PRO A 63 8.52 -5.19 19.02
C PRO A 63 9.64 -6.21 18.81
N LEU A 64 10.73 -5.79 18.20
CA LEU A 64 11.91 -6.62 17.98
C LEU A 64 12.85 -6.51 19.19
N ARG A 65 13.00 -7.61 19.93
CA ARG A 65 13.84 -7.70 21.13
C ARG A 65 15.31 -7.85 20.77
N SER A 66 15.61 -8.54 19.67
CA SER A 66 16.98 -8.72 19.19
C SER A 66 17.51 -7.53 18.37
N ALA A 67 16.67 -6.53 18.08
CA ALA A 67 17.10 -5.32 17.38
C ALA A 67 17.81 -4.32 18.31
N PRO A 68 18.81 -3.56 17.79
CA PRO A 68 19.38 -2.45 18.52
C PRO A 68 18.31 -1.41 18.92
N ARG A 69 18.45 -0.83 20.12
CA ARG A 69 17.62 0.30 20.53
C ARG A 69 17.97 1.53 19.70
N VAL A 70 16.96 2.37 19.44
CA VAL A 70 17.07 3.58 18.62
C VAL A 70 16.48 4.77 19.39
N PRO A 71 17.16 5.28 20.44
CA PRO A 71 16.59 6.34 21.30
C PRO A 71 16.17 7.62 20.56
N SER A 72 16.79 7.91 19.40
CA SER A 72 16.41 9.05 18.55
C SER A 72 15.03 8.92 17.90
N GLY A 73 14.49 7.70 17.80
CA GLY A 73 13.31 7.40 17.00
C GLY A 73 13.56 7.39 15.49
N ASP A 74 14.80 7.63 15.04
CA ASP A 74 15.16 7.65 13.61
C ASP A 74 15.69 6.28 13.18
N ILE A 75 14.87 5.52 12.45
CA ILE A 75 15.19 4.15 12.04
C ILE A 75 16.43 4.06 11.14
N ARG A 76 16.82 5.15 10.48
CA ARG A 76 18.03 5.19 9.62
C ARG A 76 19.33 5.09 10.42
N ARG A 77 19.27 5.23 11.75
CA ARG A 77 20.41 5.01 12.66
C ARG A 77 20.80 3.54 12.81
N VAL A 78 19.96 2.62 12.37
CA VAL A 78 20.24 1.18 12.35
C VAL A 78 20.23 0.71 10.91
N THR A 79 21.16 -0.18 10.56
CA THR A 79 21.20 -0.73 9.20
C THR A 79 19.97 -1.59 8.94
N ALA A 80 19.39 -1.49 7.74
CA ALA A 80 18.26 -2.33 7.33
C ALA A 80 18.56 -3.84 7.47
N LEU A 81 19.83 -4.24 7.29
CA LEU A 81 20.26 -5.62 7.47
C LEU A 81 20.18 -6.08 8.93
N ALA A 82 20.55 -5.22 9.88
CA ALA A 82 20.40 -5.52 11.30
C ALA A 82 18.93 -5.65 11.70
N VAL A 83 18.05 -4.80 11.15
CA VAL A 83 16.60 -4.90 11.37
C VAL A 83 16.04 -6.21 10.82
N ALA A 84 16.37 -6.57 9.58
CA ALA A 84 15.93 -7.81 8.96
C ALA A 84 16.39 -9.07 9.72
N ARG A 85 17.65 -9.07 10.19
CA ARG A 85 18.17 -10.18 11.01
C ARG A 85 17.47 -10.30 12.36
N ALA A 86 17.23 -9.17 13.03
CA ALA A 86 16.48 -9.16 14.29
C ALA A 86 15.05 -9.66 14.09
N ALA A 87 14.38 -9.27 12.99
CA ALA A 87 13.05 -9.78 12.67
C ALA A 87 13.05 -11.31 12.51
N VAL A 88 14.00 -11.88 11.78
CA VAL A 88 14.15 -13.34 11.64
C VAL A 88 14.45 -14.03 12.97
N GLU A 89 15.25 -13.40 13.83
CA GLU A 89 15.58 -13.93 15.15
C GLU A 89 14.37 -13.97 16.07
N ASP A 90 13.60 -12.88 16.14
CA ASP A 90 12.45 -12.73 17.04
C ASP A 90 11.20 -13.46 16.55
N THR A 91 10.98 -13.55 15.22
CA THR A 91 9.83 -14.29 14.66
C THR A 91 10.11 -15.79 14.52
N GLY A 92 11.39 -16.21 14.61
CA GLY A 92 11.82 -17.56 14.25
C GLY A 92 11.79 -17.79 12.74
N SER A 93 12.11 -19.02 12.30
CA SER A 93 11.86 -19.38 10.90
C SER A 93 10.35 -19.39 10.67
N THR A 94 9.86 -18.46 9.86
CA THR A 94 8.48 -18.47 9.39
C THR A 94 8.27 -19.81 8.66
N VAL A 95 7.27 -20.60 9.09
CA VAL A 95 7.02 -21.95 8.56
C VAL A 95 7.04 -21.95 7.04
N GLY A 96 7.95 -22.74 6.43
CA GLY A 96 8.09 -22.83 4.98
C GLY A 96 9.05 -21.83 4.33
N TRP A 97 9.92 -21.14 5.09
CA TRP A 97 10.87 -20.14 4.57
C TRP A 97 12.32 -20.31 5.06
N ASP A 98 12.76 -21.55 5.32
CA ASP A 98 14.08 -21.82 5.92
C ASP A 98 15.25 -21.31 5.06
N ALA A 99 15.15 -21.44 3.72
CA ALA A 99 16.19 -20.92 2.83
C ALA A 99 16.25 -19.39 2.83
N THR A 100 15.09 -18.71 2.89
CA THR A 100 15.00 -17.25 3.01
C THR A 100 15.64 -16.78 4.32
N THR A 101 15.29 -17.43 5.43
CA THR A 101 15.86 -17.19 6.77
C THR A 101 17.38 -17.32 6.76
N LYS A 102 17.90 -18.39 6.14
CA LYS A 102 19.34 -18.60 5.96
C LYS A 102 19.96 -17.51 5.09
N GLY A 103 19.33 -17.17 3.97
CA GLY A 103 19.81 -16.13 3.05
C GLY A 103 19.91 -14.75 3.70
N ILE A 104 18.97 -14.37 4.57
CA ILE A 104 19.03 -13.14 5.37
C ILE A 104 20.22 -13.16 6.33
N LYS A 105 20.45 -14.29 7.02
CA LYS A 105 21.58 -14.44 7.96
C LYS A 105 22.94 -14.33 7.25
N GLU A 106 23.05 -14.94 6.07
CA GLU A 106 24.29 -14.95 5.27
C GLU A 106 24.48 -13.67 4.43
N CYS A 107 23.43 -12.87 4.25
CA CYS A 107 23.49 -11.63 3.47
C CYS A 107 24.56 -10.67 4.00
N ARG A 108 25.40 -10.17 3.09
CA ARG A 108 26.44 -9.16 3.38
C ARG A 108 26.08 -7.77 2.86
N VAL A 109 25.42 -7.71 1.70
CA VAL A 109 25.06 -6.46 1.02
C VAL A 109 23.62 -6.57 0.52
N ILE A 110 22.74 -5.69 1.03
CA ILE A 110 21.34 -5.60 0.60
C ILE A 110 21.24 -5.10 -0.84
N GLY A 111 20.21 -5.55 -1.57
CA GLY A 111 19.92 -5.12 -2.94
C GLY A 111 20.86 -5.75 -3.98
N ARG A 112 21.69 -6.72 -3.56
CA ARG A 112 22.58 -7.48 -4.45
C ARG A 112 22.43 -8.97 -4.21
N THR A 113 22.27 -9.73 -5.28
CA THR A 113 22.33 -11.19 -5.22
C THR A 113 23.69 -11.64 -4.68
N PRO A 114 23.74 -12.67 -3.81
CA PRO A 114 22.66 -13.58 -3.44
C PRO A 114 21.81 -13.16 -2.23
N CYS A 115 21.93 -11.92 -1.73
CA CYS A 115 21.08 -11.46 -0.63
C CYS A 115 19.61 -11.39 -1.08
N PRO A 116 18.66 -12.02 -0.37
CA PRO A 116 17.24 -12.00 -0.73
C PRO A 116 16.54 -10.67 -0.41
N ILE A 117 17.19 -9.80 0.35
CA ILE A 117 16.62 -8.50 0.75
C ILE A 117 16.83 -7.51 -0.39
N LEU A 118 15.73 -6.96 -0.89
CA LEU A 118 15.72 -5.90 -1.90
C LEU A 118 16.21 -4.56 -1.31
N ALA A 119 16.50 -3.58 -2.16
CA ALA A 119 16.96 -2.27 -1.70
C ALA A 119 15.98 -1.67 -0.66
N PRO A 120 16.47 -1.13 0.47
CA PRO A 120 15.59 -0.62 1.51
C PRO A 120 14.91 0.68 1.07
N HIS A 121 13.63 0.81 1.38
CA HIS A 121 12.88 2.05 1.16
C HIS A 121 12.50 2.65 2.51
N TYR A 122 12.55 3.98 2.58
CA TYR A 122 12.25 4.73 3.79
C TYR A 122 11.22 5.79 3.48
N ARG A 123 10.13 5.81 4.24
CA ARG A 123 9.01 6.72 4.04
C ARG A 123 8.25 6.90 5.34
N ASP A 124 7.81 8.10 5.63
CA ASP A 124 6.79 8.36 6.66
C ASP A 124 5.46 7.71 6.24
N LEU A 125 5.14 6.55 6.81
CA LEU A 125 3.92 5.78 6.54
C LEU A 125 2.85 6.02 7.62
N ASN A 126 3.26 6.46 8.81
CA ASN A 126 2.34 6.65 9.93
C ASN A 126 1.84 8.12 10.08
N GLY A 127 2.51 9.07 9.41
CA GLY A 127 2.23 10.50 9.39
C GLY A 127 2.85 11.31 10.54
N ASP A 128 3.85 10.79 11.25
CA ASP A 128 4.51 11.46 12.38
C ASP A 128 5.76 12.28 11.99
N GLY A 129 6.10 12.31 10.70
CA GLY A 129 7.25 13.01 10.15
C GLY A 129 8.57 12.25 10.27
N LYS A 130 8.58 11.02 10.76
CA LYS A 130 9.73 10.11 10.75
C LYS A 130 9.50 8.99 9.77
N ASP A 131 10.57 8.59 9.07
CA ASP A 131 10.46 7.48 8.14
C ASP A 131 10.30 6.14 8.87
N GLU A 132 9.37 5.32 8.39
CA GLU A 132 9.40 3.87 8.53
C GLU A 132 10.39 3.23 7.53
N LEU A 133 10.87 2.04 7.86
CA LEU A 133 11.65 1.19 6.95
C LEU A 133 10.72 0.15 6.30
N LEU A 134 10.63 0.16 4.97
CA LEU A 134 9.95 -0.85 4.16
C LEU A 134 10.97 -1.77 3.48
N LEU A 135 10.80 -3.07 3.65
CA LEU A 135 11.64 -4.12 3.06
C LEU A 135 10.78 -5.08 2.25
N GLY A 136 11.28 -5.44 1.07
CA GLY A 136 10.87 -6.62 0.34
C GLY A 136 11.94 -7.69 0.50
N VAL A 137 11.55 -8.90 0.86
CA VAL A 137 12.45 -10.06 0.93
C VAL A 137 11.95 -11.13 -0.02
N GLU A 138 12.76 -11.47 -1.00
CA GLU A 138 12.48 -12.59 -1.91
C GLU A 138 12.49 -13.90 -1.13
N ALA A 139 11.43 -14.67 -1.30
CA ALA A 139 11.25 -15.93 -0.60
C ALA A 139 11.00 -17.09 -1.58
N GLU A 140 10.99 -18.31 -1.03
CA GLU A 140 10.67 -19.52 -1.78
C GLU A 140 9.25 -19.42 -2.40
N GLN A 141 8.87 -20.40 -3.22
CA GLN A 141 7.53 -20.47 -3.83
C GLN A 141 7.07 -19.17 -4.51
N ARG A 142 8.03 -18.31 -4.91
CA ARG A 142 7.75 -17.07 -5.61
C ARG A 142 6.91 -16.13 -4.73
N PHE A 143 7.29 -15.92 -3.48
CA PHE A 143 6.72 -14.87 -2.63
C PHE A 143 7.70 -13.73 -2.41
N LEU A 144 7.15 -12.56 -2.08
CA LEU A 144 7.85 -11.44 -1.50
C LEU A 144 7.30 -11.22 -0.09
N LEU A 145 8.13 -11.40 0.94
CA LEU A 145 7.79 -10.97 2.29
C LEU A 145 7.91 -9.44 2.32
N LEU A 146 6.79 -8.77 2.52
CA LEU A 146 6.68 -7.32 2.59
C LEU A 146 6.60 -6.90 4.06
N TRP A 147 7.69 -6.31 4.55
CA TRP A 147 7.83 -5.91 5.94
C TRP A 147 7.95 -4.41 6.07
N ALA A 148 7.29 -3.83 7.08
CA ALA A 148 7.50 -2.43 7.47
C ALA A 148 7.84 -2.35 8.95
N PHE A 149 8.73 -1.43 9.32
CA PHE A 149 9.21 -1.24 10.68
C PHE A 149 9.17 0.24 11.06
N THR A 150 8.72 0.52 12.28
CA THR A 150 8.77 1.84 12.90
C THR A 150 9.60 1.79 14.18
N VAL A 151 9.88 2.94 14.80
CA VAL A 151 10.52 3.03 16.12
C VAL A 151 9.55 3.61 17.14
N ARG A 152 9.25 2.85 18.20
CA ARG A 152 8.41 3.30 19.33
C ARG A 152 9.17 3.25 20.62
N ASP A 153 9.25 4.37 21.34
CA ASP A 153 9.98 4.47 22.61
C ASP A 153 11.41 3.92 22.50
N GLY A 154 12.02 4.15 21.33
CA GLY A 154 13.33 3.64 20.92
C GLY A 154 13.42 2.14 20.63
N VAL A 155 12.30 1.43 20.48
CA VAL A 155 12.24 0.01 20.12
C VAL A 155 11.78 -0.13 18.68
N ILE A 156 12.54 -0.87 17.87
CA ILE A 156 12.13 -1.18 16.50
C ILE A 156 10.95 -2.15 16.56
N THR A 157 9.85 -1.82 15.89
CA THR A 157 8.60 -2.59 15.91
C THR A 157 8.18 -2.90 14.48
N LYS A 158 7.97 -4.18 14.16
CA LYS A 158 7.39 -4.62 12.89
C LYS A 158 5.91 -4.25 12.86
N VAL A 159 5.48 -3.50 11.85
CA VAL A 159 4.13 -2.91 11.72
C VAL A 159 3.41 -3.31 10.43
N LEU A 160 4.13 -3.93 9.49
CA LEU A 160 3.57 -4.69 8.37
C LEU A 160 4.37 -5.99 8.29
N ASP A 161 3.67 -7.10 8.11
CA ASP A 161 4.27 -8.40 7.82
C ASP A 161 3.28 -9.18 6.96
N ASP A 162 3.51 -9.14 5.66
CA ASP A 162 2.67 -9.81 4.69
C ASP A 162 3.54 -10.56 3.67
N TRP A 163 2.94 -11.50 2.97
CA TRP A 163 3.54 -12.33 1.94
C TRP A 163 2.74 -12.18 0.65
N VAL A 164 3.31 -11.42 -0.28
CA VAL A 164 2.65 -11.02 -1.51
C VAL A 164 3.32 -11.64 -2.73
N ARG A 165 2.62 -11.65 -3.86
CA ARG A 165 3.15 -12.03 -5.18
C ARG A 165 2.98 -10.89 -6.17
N PRO A 166 3.77 -9.82 -5.99
CA PRO A 166 3.50 -8.57 -6.64
C PRO A 166 3.90 -8.59 -8.11
N LEU A 167 3.06 -8.02 -8.96
CA LEU A 167 3.45 -7.42 -10.24
C LEU A 167 4.18 -6.10 -10.02
N SER A 168 3.77 -5.33 -8.99
CA SER A 168 4.44 -4.11 -8.56
C SER A 168 4.12 -3.79 -7.10
N VAL A 169 5.06 -3.13 -6.42
CA VAL A 169 4.82 -2.47 -5.13
C VAL A 169 5.08 -0.98 -5.32
N GLU A 170 4.16 -0.15 -4.85
CA GLU A 170 4.19 1.30 -5.03
C GLU A 170 3.91 2.00 -3.71
N VAL A 171 4.54 3.16 -3.50
CA VAL A 171 4.31 4.01 -2.31
C VAL A 171 3.73 5.34 -2.77
N SER A 172 2.60 5.74 -2.18
CA SER A 172 1.92 6.99 -2.50
C SER A 172 1.43 7.65 -1.22
N GLY A 173 1.94 8.85 -0.92
CA GLY A 173 1.70 9.49 0.38
C GLY A 173 2.22 8.61 1.52
N HIS A 174 1.31 8.10 2.34
CA HIS A 174 1.53 7.21 3.47
C HIS A 174 1.12 5.75 3.19
N ASP A 175 0.59 5.49 1.99
CA ASP A 175 0.04 4.18 1.63
C ASP A 175 1.06 3.34 0.86
N VAL A 176 1.02 2.03 1.10
CA VAL A 176 1.71 1.02 0.29
C VAL A 176 0.68 0.31 -0.56
N THR A 177 0.84 0.36 -1.87
CA THR A 177 -0.03 -0.34 -2.82
C THR A 177 0.71 -1.54 -3.41
N VAL A 178 0.07 -2.70 -3.36
CA VAL A 178 0.56 -3.93 -3.97
C VAL A 178 -0.38 -4.29 -5.11
N ARG A 179 0.17 -4.47 -6.32
CA ARG A 179 -0.56 -5.04 -7.45
C ARG A 179 -0.11 -6.47 -7.66
N GLU A 180 -1.05 -7.38 -7.88
CA GLU A 180 -0.83 -8.81 -8.14
C GLU A 180 -1.76 -9.22 -9.29
N ALA A 181 -1.52 -10.33 -10.00
CA ALA A 181 -2.60 -10.84 -10.87
C ALA A 181 -3.62 -11.59 -10.02
N ALA A 182 -4.89 -11.47 -10.38
CA ALA A 182 -5.94 -12.27 -9.76
C ALA A 182 -5.84 -13.73 -10.21
N GLU A 183 -6.32 -14.66 -9.37
CA GLU A 183 -6.37 -16.08 -9.73
C GLU A 183 -7.23 -16.33 -10.98
N LYS A 184 -8.29 -15.55 -11.16
CA LYS A 184 -9.14 -15.59 -12.34
C LYS A 184 -8.60 -14.59 -13.37
N GLY A 185 -8.19 -15.09 -14.53
CA GLY A 185 -7.60 -14.29 -15.60
C GLY A 185 -8.48 -13.12 -16.05
N GLY A 186 -7.83 -12.04 -16.49
CA GLY A 186 -8.47 -10.81 -16.94
C GLY A 186 -8.59 -9.72 -15.86
N TYR A 187 -8.16 -9.99 -14.63
CA TYR A 187 -8.09 -9.01 -13.56
C TYR A 187 -6.76 -9.08 -12.81
N ASP A 188 -6.33 -7.92 -12.33
CA ASP A 188 -5.29 -7.74 -11.33
C ASP A 188 -5.94 -7.44 -9.98
N LEU A 189 -5.32 -7.89 -8.90
CA LEU A 189 -5.65 -7.46 -7.55
C LEU A 189 -4.83 -6.21 -7.22
N ARG A 190 -5.50 -5.18 -6.68
CA ARG A 190 -4.87 -4.03 -6.05
C ARG A 190 -5.19 -4.03 -4.57
N LYS A 191 -4.15 -4.17 -3.75
CA LYS A 191 -4.22 -4.06 -2.29
C LYS A 191 -3.61 -2.74 -1.84
N VAL A 192 -4.27 -2.05 -0.92
CA VAL A 192 -3.75 -0.83 -0.32
C VAL A 192 -3.62 -1.03 1.19
N TYR A 193 -2.40 -0.88 1.69
CA TYR A 193 -2.06 -0.90 3.10
C TYR A 193 -1.91 0.53 3.57
N SER A 194 -2.68 0.91 4.58
CA SER A 194 -2.63 2.24 5.20
C SER A 194 -2.43 2.10 6.70
N TRP A 195 -1.87 3.14 7.32
CA TRP A 195 -1.73 3.19 8.76
C TRP A 195 -3.08 3.18 9.49
N ASP A 196 -3.28 2.20 10.37
CA ASP A 196 -4.38 2.16 11.32
C ASP A 196 -3.89 2.65 12.68
N ARG A 197 -4.33 3.85 13.08
CA ARG A 197 -3.93 4.47 14.37
C ARG A 197 -4.36 3.66 15.60
N ARG A 198 -5.40 2.83 15.51
CA ARG A 198 -5.86 2.04 16.67
C ARG A 198 -5.01 0.78 16.82
N LEU A 199 -4.72 0.12 15.71
CA LEU A 199 -3.86 -1.06 15.70
C LEU A 199 -2.38 -0.70 15.81
N GLN A 200 -2.05 0.56 15.50
CA GLN A 200 -0.67 1.02 15.35
C GLN A 200 0.08 0.11 14.36
N ALA A 201 -0.53 -0.18 13.22
CA ALA A 201 -0.01 -1.09 12.21
C ALA A 201 -0.44 -0.62 10.82
N MET A 202 0.29 -1.02 9.79
CA MET A 202 -0.22 -0.95 8.42
C MET A 202 -1.27 -2.06 8.26
N LYS A 203 -2.47 -1.68 7.83
CA LYS A 203 -3.58 -2.60 7.61
C LYS A 203 -4.01 -2.57 6.16
N GLU A 204 -4.27 -3.73 5.58
CA GLU A 204 -4.99 -3.81 4.30
C GLU A 204 -6.37 -3.14 4.45
N ARG A 205 -6.57 -2.02 3.74
CA ARG A 205 -7.81 -1.23 3.77
C ARG A 205 -8.68 -1.48 2.56
N ILE A 206 -8.05 -1.74 1.42
CA ILE A 206 -8.70 -1.87 0.12
C ILE A 206 -8.13 -3.12 -0.54
N THR A 207 -9.02 -3.96 -1.05
CA THR A 207 -8.71 -5.03 -2.00
C THR A 207 -9.70 -4.93 -3.15
N GLU A 208 -9.19 -4.58 -4.33
CA GLU A 208 -9.97 -4.33 -5.54
C GLU A 208 -9.52 -5.28 -6.65
N TYR A 209 -10.48 -5.76 -7.45
CA TYR A 209 -10.22 -6.40 -8.73
C TYR A 209 -10.25 -5.33 -9.82
N VAL A 210 -9.13 -5.14 -10.50
CA VAL A 210 -8.96 -4.16 -11.57
C VAL A 210 -8.82 -4.93 -12.87
N GLU A 211 -9.54 -4.56 -13.94
CA GLU A 211 -9.39 -5.24 -15.22
C GLU A 211 -7.92 -5.17 -15.66
N SER A 212 -7.32 -6.32 -16.00
CA SER A 212 -5.93 -6.37 -16.45
C SER A 212 -5.84 -5.58 -17.75
N GLY A 213 -5.03 -4.52 -17.77
CA GLY A 213 -4.81 -3.76 -18.99
C GLY A 213 -4.34 -4.69 -20.11
N ARG A 214 -5.05 -4.71 -21.25
CA ARG A 214 -4.57 -5.41 -22.46
C ARG A 214 -3.17 -4.88 -22.76
N GLY A 215 -2.17 -5.73 -22.64
CA GLY A 215 -0.80 -5.40 -23.02
C GLY A 215 -0.80 -4.81 -24.44
N LYS A 216 -0.21 -3.63 -24.58
CA LYS A 216 0.35 -3.20 -25.85
C LYS A 216 1.83 -3.56 -25.84
#